data_AF-A0A8H5XHH8-F1
#
_entry.id   AF-A0A8H5XHH8-F1
#
_cell.length_a   1.000
_cell.length_b   1.000
_cell.length_c   1.000
_cell.angle_alpha   90.00
_cell.angle_beta   90.00
_cell.angle_gamma   90.00
#
_symmetry.space_group_name_H-M   'P 1'
#
loop_
_entity.id
_entity.type
_entity.pdbx_description
1 polymer ?
#
loop_
_entity_poly.entity_id
_entity_poly.type
_entity_poly.pdbx_seq_one_letter_code
_entity_poly.pdbx_strand_id
1 'polypeptide(L)'
;MYSEMESMVTRATGYDISQVPTAGAERKACISIDPEGFFLRPPPTPHHLSSFITPDDQLFQTIHMGAAVVDEAKWLLVVDGLVRKPFALSLAQLKALPQTSVTSFHECYGSPLKPPTSNPWRIGNVVWTGVRLSTILALAEPLPEAQFVWSEGLDCGKFFEYEADRYQKDLPIKKAQRPEVLLAWKINGEPLSKERGGPVRLVVPGWFGTNSTKWLCRLSLQETRAPGPFAAVLYNEKDPADPGGVKMRPVWEVEVNSMVTKPADSAVISAGN
;
A
#
# COMPACT_ATOMS: atom_id res chain seq x y z
N MET A 1 -28.62 -0.07 2.47
CA MET A 1 -27.19 -0.24 2.18
C MET A 1 -26.28 0.55 3.13
N TYR A 2 -26.33 1.89 3.21
CA TYR A 2 -25.49 2.68 4.15
C TYR A 2 -25.88 2.50 5.62
N SER A 3 -27.18 2.62 5.94
CA SER A 3 -27.71 2.32 7.28
C SER A 3 -27.49 0.86 7.69
N GLU A 4 -27.44 -0.06 6.72
CA GLU A 4 -27.10 -1.46 6.95
C GLU A 4 -25.61 -1.63 7.25
N MET A 5 -24.70 -0.92 6.58
CA MET A 5 -23.27 -0.98 6.87
C MET A 5 -22.94 -0.39 8.24
N GLU A 6 -23.43 0.81 8.57
CA GLU A 6 -23.26 1.38 9.92
C GLU A 6 -23.87 0.44 10.95
N SER A 7 -25.09 -0.07 10.71
CA SER A 7 -25.71 -1.06 11.58
C SER A 7 -24.91 -2.37 11.65
N MET A 8 -24.21 -2.81 10.60
CA MET A 8 -23.35 -4.00 10.64
C MET A 8 -22.12 -3.73 11.50
N VAL A 9 -21.49 -2.56 11.40
CA VAL A 9 -20.36 -2.19 12.28
C VAL A 9 -20.83 -2.11 13.73
N THR A 10 -21.93 -1.39 13.99
CA THR A 10 -22.49 -1.24 15.34
C THR A 10 -22.95 -2.60 15.90
N ARG A 11 -23.61 -3.46 15.11
CA ARG A 11 -24.06 -4.79 15.57
C ARG A 11 -22.91 -5.78 15.75
N ALA A 12 -21.89 -5.75 14.88
CA ALA A 12 -20.78 -6.69 14.95
C ALA A 12 -19.80 -6.36 16.09
N THR A 13 -19.74 -5.10 16.53
CA THR A 13 -18.70 -4.64 17.47
C THR A 13 -19.22 -3.98 18.74
N GLY A 14 -20.53 -3.70 18.83
CA GLY A 14 -21.15 -3.10 20.01
C GLY A 14 -20.69 -1.66 20.31
N TYR A 15 -19.99 -1.00 19.39
CA TYR A 15 -19.34 0.30 19.61
C TYR A 15 -19.59 1.30 18.49
N ASP A 16 -19.65 2.58 18.86
CA ASP A 16 -19.79 3.71 17.96
C ASP A 16 -18.42 4.08 17.35
N ILE A 17 -18.36 4.23 16.02
CA ILE A 17 -17.16 4.65 15.27
C ILE A 17 -16.85 6.15 15.43
N SER A 18 -17.76 6.91 16.06
CA SER A 18 -17.90 8.37 15.92
C SER A 18 -16.82 9.28 16.52
N GLN A 19 -15.67 8.78 16.98
CA GLN A 19 -14.64 9.67 17.54
C GLN A 19 -13.29 9.52 16.85
N VAL A 20 -12.90 10.58 16.16
CA VAL A 20 -11.50 10.81 15.80
C VAL A 20 -10.73 10.98 17.11
N PRO A 21 -9.73 10.14 17.37
CA PRO A 21 -8.94 10.27 18.59
C PRO A 21 -8.10 11.56 18.53
N THR A 22 -7.54 11.98 19.67
CA THR A 22 -6.61 13.11 19.71
C THR A 22 -5.52 12.96 18.64
N ALA A 23 -5.16 14.05 17.98
CA ALA A 23 -4.16 14.02 16.90
C ALA A 23 -2.90 13.26 17.32
N GLY A 24 -2.50 12.28 16.49
CA GLY A 24 -1.34 11.44 16.74
C GLY A 24 -1.58 10.24 17.66
N ALA A 25 -2.81 10.01 18.14
CA ALA A 25 -3.13 8.82 18.93
C ALA A 25 -2.84 7.51 18.18
N GLU A 26 -3.02 7.49 16.87
CA GLU A 26 -2.69 6.35 16.00
C GLU A 26 -1.21 5.97 16.09
N ARG A 27 -0.33 6.94 16.39
CA ARG A 27 1.11 6.71 16.52
C ARG A 27 1.50 5.92 17.76
N LYS A 28 0.65 5.90 18.79
CA LYS A 28 0.89 5.14 20.02
C LYS A 28 0.92 3.62 19.80
N ALA A 29 0.45 3.16 18.63
CA ALA A 29 0.57 1.76 18.23
C ALA A 29 1.99 1.39 17.78
N CYS A 30 2.83 2.35 17.39
CA CYS A 30 4.22 2.06 17.03
C CYS A 30 5.08 1.92 18.30
N ILE A 31 5.57 0.70 18.55
CA ILE A 31 6.43 0.39 19.69
C ILE A 31 7.86 0.85 19.40
N SER A 32 8.36 0.53 18.20
CA SER A 32 9.71 0.86 17.73
C SER A 32 9.80 0.74 16.21
N ILE A 33 10.89 1.23 15.64
CA ILE A 33 11.30 0.93 14.27
C ILE A 33 12.46 -0.07 14.35
N ASP A 34 12.30 -1.26 13.78
CA ASP A 34 13.30 -2.33 13.84
C ASP A 34 13.21 -3.32 12.65
N PRO A 35 14.28 -3.49 11.85
CA PRO A 35 15.48 -2.67 11.86
C PRO A 35 15.18 -1.26 11.34
N GLU A 36 15.98 -0.29 11.74
CA GLU A 36 15.95 1.06 11.18
C GLU A 36 16.55 1.11 9.77
N GLY A 37 16.12 2.09 8.98
CA GLY A 37 16.70 2.41 7.68
C GLY A 37 16.20 1.56 6.51
N PHE A 38 16.92 1.67 5.39
CA PHE A 38 16.53 1.03 4.14
C PHE A 38 16.79 -0.47 4.17
N PHE A 39 15.79 -1.25 3.77
CA PHE A 39 15.92 -2.69 3.58
C PHE A 39 15.34 -3.10 2.22
N LEU A 40 16.11 -3.94 1.50
CA LEU A 40 15.70 -4.55 0.25
C LEU A 40 16.01 -6.05 0.28
N ARG A 41 14.99 -6.87 0.08
CA ARG A 41 15.15 -8.26 -0.35
C ARG A 41 14.74 -8.36 -1.82
N PRO A 42 15.65 -8.70 -2.75
CA PRO A 42 15.26 -8.95 -4.13
C PRO A 42 14.43 -10.25 -4.23
N PRO A 43 13.60 -10.42 -5.26
CA PRO A 43 13.05 -11.75 -5.58
C PRO A 43 14.17 -12.66 -6.09
N PRO A 44 13.94 -13.98 -6.19
CA PRO A 44 14.89 -14.86 -6.86
C PRO A 44 14.96 -14.52 -8.36
N THR A 45 15.96 -15.08 -9.03
CA THR A 45 16.12 -14.96 -10.48
C THR A 45 14.85 -15.41 -11.23
N PRO A 46 14.55 -14.83 -12.41
CA PRO A 46 13.32 -15.11 -13.16
C PRO A 46 12.99 -16.60 -13.36
N HIS A 47 14.01 -17.44 -13.54
CA HIS A 47 13.83 -18.88 -13.75
C HIS A 47 13.37 -19.67 -12.52
N HIS A 48 13.46 -19.08 -11.32
CA HIS A 48 12.89 -19.64 -10.09
C HIS A 48 11.44 -19.20 -9.86
N LEU A 49 10.95 -18.17 -10.56
CA LEU A 49 9.56 -17.69 -10.49
C LEU A 49 8.63 -18.59 -11.29
N SER A 50 8.34 -19.77 -10.75
CA SER A 50 7.58 -20.83 -11.42
C SER A 50 6.16 -21.02 -10.89
N SER A 51 5.82 -20.40 -9.75
CA SER A 51 4.50 -20.52 -9.12
C SER A 51 3.58 -19.38 -9.52
N PHE A 52 2.31 -19.69 -9.82
CA PHE A 52 1.30 -18.66 -10.12
C PHE A 52 1.07 -17.73 -8.94
N ILE A 53 1.02 -18.27 -7.71
CA ILE A 53 1.07 -17.48 -6.48
C ILE A 53 2.51 -17.56 -5.95
N THR A 54 3.18 -16.42 -5.86
CA THR A 54 4.56 -16.33 -5.40
C THR A 54 4.63 -16.61 -3.90
N PRO A 55 5.40 -17.62 -3.46
CA PRO A 55 5.65 -17.89 -2.05
C PRO A 55 6.28 -16.69 -1.33
N ASP A 56 6.01 -16.53 -0.03
CA ASP A 56 6.48 -15.34 0.70
C ASP A 56 8.01 -15.22 0.71
N ASP A 57 8.73 -16.33 0.85
CA ASP A 57 10.20 -16.37 0.82
C ASP A 57 10.80 -15.95 -0.54
N GLN A 58 10.02 -16.03 -1.62
CA GLN A 58 10.40 -15.59 -2.97
C GLN A 58 9.90 -14.19 -3.32
N LEU A 59 9.03 -13.59 -2.51
CA LEU A 59 8.55 -12.23 -2.74
C LEU A 59 9.63 -11.21 -2.40
N PHE A 60 9.80 -10.20 -3.25
CA PHE A 60 10.66 -9.06 -2.93
C PHE A 60 10.13 -8.30 -1.69
N GLN A 61 11.00 -7.54 -1.02
CA GLN A 61 10.64 -6.66 0.08
C GLN A 61 11.38 -5.34 -0.06
N THR A 62 10.67 -4.23 0.05
CA THR A 62 11.27 -2.88 0.09
C THR A 62 10.73 -2.13 1.31
N ILE A 63 11.62 -1.56 2.11
CA ILE A 63 11.35 -0.72 3.28
C ILE A 63 12.27 0.49 3.18
N HIS A 64 11.74 1.70 3.34
CA HIS A 64 12.53 2.93 3.16
C HIS A 64 13.23 3.38 4.45
N MET A 65 12.48 3.45 5.54
CA MET A 65 12.95 4.11 6.78
C MET A 65 13.09 3.17 7.98
N GLY A 66 12.66 1.92 7.80
CA GLY A 66 12.72 0.86 8.81
C GLY A 66 11.35 0.21 9.00
N ALA A 67 11.32 -0.92 9.71
CA ALA A 67 10.08 -1.67 9.91
C ALA A 67 9.40 -1.33 11.23
N ALA A 68 8.19 -0.79 11.19
CA ALA A 68 7.44 -0.49 12.41
C ALA A 68 7.02 -1.78 13.13
N VAL A 69 7.35 -1.88 14.42
CA VAL A 69 6.84 -2.89 15.34
C VAL A 69 5.53 -2.35 15.91
N VAL A 70 4.41 -2.99 15.58
CA VAL A 70 3.07 -2.45 15.87
C VAL A 70 2.38 -3.26 16.97
N ASP A 71 1.88 -2.56 17.99
CA ASP A 71 0.94 -3.09 18.97
C ASP A 71 -0.46 -3.18 18.35
N GLU A 72 -0.88 -4.38 17.96
CA GLU A 72 -2.19 -4.62 17.33
C GLU A 72 -3.38 -4.19 18.21
N ALA A 73 -3.24 -4.22 19.53
CA ALA A 73 -4.31 -3.84 20.45
C ALA A 73 -4.49 -2.33 20.53
N LYS A 74 -3.44 -1.55 20.24
CA LYS A 74 -3.49 -0.08 20.16
C LYS A 74 -3.65 0.44 18.73
N TRP A 75 -3.56 -0.42 17.72
CA TRP A 75 -3.65 -0.01 16.34
C TRP A 75 -5.02 0.61 16.02
N LEU A 76 -4.96 1.77 15.37
CA LEU A 76 -6.12 2.52 14.90
C LEU A 76 -5.87 2.94 13.45
N LEU A 77 -6.90 2.82 12.62
CA LEU A 77 -7.01 3.52 11.35
C LEU A 77 -7.84 4.78 11.55
N VAL A 78 -7.21 5.95 11.43
CA VAL A 78 -7.90 7.24 11.44
C VAL A 78 -8.33 7.61 10.02
N VAL A 79 -9.58 8.03 9.85
CA VAL A 79 -10.14 8.51 8.59
C VAL A 79 -10.69 9.91 8.77
N ASP A 80 -10.10 10.89 8.06
CA ASP A 80 -10.39 12.31 8.29
C ASP A 80 -10.20 13.18 7.02
N GLY A 81 -10.08 14.49 7.21
CA GLY A 81 -9.92 15.48 6.14
C GLY A 81 -11.28 15.92 5.58
N LEU A 82 -11.39 15.96 4.25
CA LEU A 82 -12.58 16.38 3.50
C LEU A 82 -13.66 15.28 3.49
N VAL A 83 -14.21 15.00 4.66
CA VAL A 83 -15.26 13.98 4.91
C VAL A 83 -16.36 14.56 5.81
N ARG A 84 -17.60 14.07 5.67
CA ARG A 84 -18.70 14.46 6.57
C ARG A 84 -18.62 13.75 7.92
N LYS A 85 -18.12 12.52 7.91
CA LYS A 85 -18.05 11.64 9.09
C LYS A 85 -16.62 11.18 9.31
N PRO A 86 -15.77 11.97 9.98
CA PRO A 86 -14.45 11.49 10.34
C PRO A 86 -14.55 10.50 11.51
N PHE A 87 -13.74 9.44 11.50
CA PHE A 87 -13.81 8.35 12.47
C PHE A 87 -12.46 7.67 12.68
N ALA A 88 -12.40 6.72 13.63
CA ALA A 88 -11.31 5.77 13.72
C ALA A 88 -11.81 4.32 13.90
N LEU A 89 -11.05 3.37 13.38
CA LEU A 89 -11.33 1.93 13.50
C LEU A 89 -10.18 1.22 14.20
N SER A 90 -10.49 0.42 15.21
CA SER A 90 -9.58 -0.60 15.74
C SER A 90 -9.39 -1.74 14.74
N LEU A 91 -8.37 -2.57 14.97
CA LEU A 91 -8.11 -3.73 14.12
C LEU A 91 -9.27 -4.73 14.13
N ALA A 92 -9.91 -4.94 15.29
CA ALA A 92 -11.07 -5.81 15.42
C ALA A 92 -12.27 -5.29 14.62
N GLN A 93 -12.53 -3.98 14.67
CA GLN A 93 -13.60 -3.35 13.89
C GLN A 93 -13.34 -3.44 12.38
N LEU A 94 -12.10 -3.20 11.94
CA LEU A 94 -11.75 -3.37 10.52
C LEU A 94 -12.00 -4.83 10.08
N LYS A 95 -11.56 -5.82 10.85
CA LYS A 95 -11.73 -7.24 10.53
C LYS A 95 -13.19 -7.71 10.55
N ALA A 96 -14.09 -6.99 11.23
CA ALA A 96 -15.52 -7.26 11.26
C ALA A 96 -16.29 -6.73 10.03
N LEU A 97 -15.69 -5.83 9.24
CA LEU A 97 -16.27 -5.34 7.99
C LEU A 97 -16.27 -6.42 6.89
N PRO A 98 -17.12 -6.29 5.85
CA PRO A 98 -17.13 -7.21 4.72
C PRO A 98 -15.76 -7.34 4.06
N GLN A 99 -15.27 -8.57 4.00
CA GLN A 99 -13.94 -8.91 3.47
C GLN A 99 -14.03 -9.40 2.03
N THR A 100 -12.95 -9.22 1.28
CA THR A 100 -12.77 -9.80 -0.05
C THR A 100 -11.31 -10.20 -0.22
N SER A 101 -11.08 -11.13 -1.15
CA SER A 101 -9.73 -11.47 -1.61
C SER A 101 -9.52 -10.98 -3.04
N VAL A 102 -8.33 -10.47 -3.34
CA VAL A 102 -7.91 -10.04 -4.68
C VAL A 102 -6.58 -10.70 -4.99
N THR A 103 -6.53 -11.48 -6.06
CA THR A 103 -5.27 -11.96 -6.63
C THR A 103 -4.74 -10.88 -7.55
N SER A 104 -3.53 -10.39 -7.29
CA SER A 104 -2.90 -9.38 -8.13
C SER A 104 -1.38 -9.49 -8.09
N PHE A 105 -0.75 -9.07 -9.18
CA PHE A 105 0.66 -8.77 -9.14
C PHE A 105 0.94 -7.60 -8.17
N HIS A 106 2.13 -7.61 -7.60
CA HIS A 106 2.69 -6.55 -6.79
C HIS A 106 4.08 -6.29 -7.34
N GLU A 107 4.34 -5.07 -7.82
CA GLU A 107 5.58 -4.74 -8.52
C GLU A 107 6.23 -3.50 -7.92
N CYS A 108 7.54 -3.55 -7.67
CA CYS A 108 8.30 -2.40 -7.22
C CYS A 108 8.73 -1.56 -8.42
N TYR A 109 8.55 -0.25 -8.33
CA TYR A 109 9.08 0.69 -9.32
C TYR A 109 10.59 0.58 -9.50
N GLY A 110 11.34 0.26 -8.43
CA GLY A 110 12.80 0.30 -8.41
C GLY A 110 13.30 1.40 -7.49
N SER A 111 14.47 1.97 -7.78
CA SER A 111 15.04 3.04 -6.98
C SER A 111 14.41 4.39 -7.36
N PRO A 112 13.82 5.14 -6.41
CA PRO A 112 13.37 6.50 -6.70
C PRO A 112 14.55 7.49 -6.91
N LEU A 113 15.71 7.21 -6.31
CA LEU A 113 16.91 8.05 -6.45
C LEU A 113 17.64 7.84 -7.79
N LYS A 114 17.46 6.66 -8.36
CA LYS A 114 17.95 6.32 -9.69
C LYS A 114 16.82 5.62 -10.43
N PRO A 115 15.84 6.40 -10.95
CA PRO A 115 14.74 5.88 -11.75
C PRO A 115 15.24 4.85 -12.76
N PRO A 116 14.68 3.64 -12.78
CA PRO A 116 15.22 2.60 -13.62
C PRO A 116 14.86 2.84 -15.09
N THR A 117 15.78 2.46 -15.97
CA THR A 117 15.58 2.50 -17.43
C THR A 117 15.05 1.19 -18.00
N SER A 118 14.89 0.17 -17.15
CA SER A 118 14.35 -1.16 -17.47
C SER A 118 13.63 -1.75 -16.26
N ASN A 119 12.75 -2.73 -16.46
CA ASN A 119 12.03 -3.35 -15.34
C ASN A 119 13.03 -3.98 -14.35
N PRO A 120 13.00 -3.63 -13.05
CA PRO A 120 13.89 -4.24 -12.06
C PRO A 120 13.54 -5.70 -11.73
N TRP A 121 12.49 -6.25 -12.33
CA TRP A 121 11.89 -7.58 -12.11
C TRP A 121 11.58 -7.88 -10.64
N ARG A 122 11.32 -6.83 -9.87
CA ARG A 122 10.88 -6.90 -8.47
C ARG A 122 9.37 -7.06 -8.43
N ILE A 123 8.90 -8.25 -8.81
CA ILE A 123 7.49 -8.56 -8.97
C ILE A 123 7.14 -9.90 -8.29
N GLY A 124 5.91 -10.03 -7.82
CA GLY A 124 5.30 -11.30 -7.48
C GLY A 124 3.78 -11.23 -7.60
N ASN A 125 3.12 -12.37 -7.77
CA ASN A 125 1.66 -12.46 -7.85
C ASN A 125 1.12 -13.10 -6.58
N VAL A 126 0.20 -12.43 -5.88
CA VAL A 126 -0.20 -12.80 -4.52
C VAL A 126 -1.69 -12.62 -4.32
N VAL A 127 -2.22 -13.25 -3.27
CA VAL A 127 -3.62 -13.07 -2.86
C VAL A 127 -3.69 -12.17 -1.65
N TRP A 128 -4.20 -10.94 -1.82
CA TRP A 128 -4.47 -10.02 -0.73
C TRP A 128 -5.85 -10.29 -0.16
N THR A 129 -6.02 -10.27 1.16
CA THR A 129 -7.35 -10.34 1.79
C THR A 129 -7.52 -9.20 2.78
N GLY A 130 -8.67 -8.54 2.69
CA GLY A 130 -9.05 -7.45 3.60
C GLY A 130 -10.33 -6.73 3.19
N VAL A 131 -10.45 -5.48 3.57
CA VAL A 131 -11.66 -4.65 3.33
C VAL A 131 -11.42 -3.72 2.15
N ARG A 132 -12.42 -3.57 1.27
CA ARG A 132 -12.34 -2.61 0.17
C ARG A 132 -12.21 -1.20 0.71
N LEU A 133 -11.29 -0.41 0.15
CA LEU A 133 -11.15 1.00 0.50
C LEU A 133 -12.45 1.78 0.21
N SER A 134 -13.19 1.40 -0.83
CA SER A 134 -14.52 1.95 -1.12
C SER A 134 -15.51 1.81 0.04
N THR A 135 -15.42 0.74 0.84
CA THR A 135 -16.26 0.53 2.03
C THR A 135 -15.93 1.55 3.11
N ILE A 136 -14.63 1.82 3.33
CA ILE A 136 -14.16 2.81 4.30
C ILE A 136 -14.55 4.23 3.86
N LEU A 137 -14.37 4.55 2.58
CA LEU A 137 -14.78 5.83 2.02
C LEU A 137 -16.30 6.02 2.10
N ALA A 138 -17.09 4.97 1.87
CA ALA A 138 -18.54 5.03 2.01
C ALA A 138 -18.99 5.39 3.43
N LEU A 139 -18.29 4.90 4.46
CA LEU A 139 -18.54 5.27 5.86
C LEU A 139 -18.17 6.74 6.15
N ALA A 140 -17.12 7.25 5.50
CA ALA A 140 -16.60 8.58 5.75
C ALA A 140 -17.43 9.69 5.10
N GLU A 141 -18.15 9.36 4.02
CA GLU A 141 -18.93 10.31 3.21
C GLU A 141 -18.06 11.48 2.71
N PRO A 142 -17.22 11.28 1.67
CA PRO A 142 -16.32 12.28 1.12
C PRO A 142 -17.07 13.55 0.71
N LEU A 143 -16.48 14.71 1.00
CA LEU A 143 -16.97 15.99 0.50
C LEU A 143 -16.65 16.14 -1.00
N PRO A 144 -17.44 16.94 -1.77
CA PRO A 144 -17.23 17.11 -3.21
C PRO A 144 -15.82 17.62 -3.60
N GLU A 145 -15.17 18.36 -2.71
CA GLU A 145 -13.84 18.93 -2.90
C GLU A 145 -12.73 17.89 -2.76
N ALA A 146 -12.99 16.72 -2.17
CA ALA A 146 -12.00 15.67 -1.98
C ALA A 146 -11.53 15.05 -3.31
N GLN A 147 -10.29 15.31 -3.69
CA GLN A 147 -9.68 14.80 -4.93
C GLN A 147 -8.73 13.62 -4.68
N PHE A 148 -8.06 13.59 -3.53
CA PHE A 148 -7.04 12.61 -3.17
C PHE A 148 -7.33 11.98 -1.82
N VAL A 149 -6.85 10.75 -1.64
CA VAL A 149 -6.75 10.08 -0.35
C VAL A 149 -5.27 10.01 -0.01
N TRP A 150 -4.84 10.74 1.01
CA TRP A 150 -3.50 10.59 1.57
C TRP A 150 -3.49 9.34 2.44
N SER A 151 -2.41 8.57 2.36
CA SER A 151 -2.20 7.37 3.16
C SER A 151 -0.89 7.53 3.94
N GLU A 152 -0.95 7.25 5.24
CA GLU A 152 0.20 7.38 6.13
C GLU A 152 0.50 6.06 6.84
N GLY A 153 1.77 5.67 6.81
CA GLY A 153 2.30 4.55 7.58
C GLY A 153 2.86 4.98 8.94
N LEU A 154 2.96 4.04 9.87
CA LEU A 154 3.61 4.23 11.17
C LEU A 154 5.14 4.33 11.07
N ASP A 155 5.75 3.91 9.97
CA ASP A 155 7.19 3.99 9.78
C ASP A 155 7.67 5.43 9.62
N CYS A 156 8.78 5.74 10.28
CA CYS A 156 9.44 7.03 10.28
C CYS A 156 10.95 6.84 10.28
N GLY A 157 11.68 7.90 9.98
CA GLY A 157 13.14 7.91 10.00
C GLY A 157 13.72 8.49 8.73
N LYS A 158 14.87 7.95 8.31
CA LYS A 158 15.67 8.51 7.23
C LYS A 158 15.78 7.55 6.05
N PHE A 159 15.58 8.07 4.86
CA PHE A 159 15.88 7.41 3.59
C PHE A 159 16.84 8.30 2.79
N PHE A 160 18.13 7.95 2.81
CA PHE A 160 19.20 8.79 2.26
C PHE A 160 19.19 10.20 2.84
N GLU A 161 19.03 11.26 2.04
CA GLU A 161 19.00 12.64 2.51
C GLU A 161 17.61 13.08 3.01
N TYR A 162 16.57 12.24 2.83
CA TYR A 162 15.20 12.56 3.21
C TYR A 162 14.90 12.01 4.60
N GLU A 163 14.57 12.90 5.52
CA GLU A 163 13.99 12.55 6.82
C GLU A 163 12.47 12.76 6.75
N ALA A 164 11.71 11.79 7.24
CA ALA A 164 10.27 11.89 7.31
C ALA A 164 9.73 11.28 8.60
N ASP A 165 8.76 11.94 9.19
CA ASP A 165 8.06 11.45 10.38
C ASP A 165 7.00 10.38 10.05
N ARG A 166 6.72 10.16 8.77
CA ARG A 166 5.87 9.09 8.22
C ARG A 166 6.21 8.78 6.78
N TYR A 167 5.96 7.54 6.37
CA TYR A 167 5.77 7.26 4.96
C TYR A 167 4.40 7.79 4.53
N GLN A 168 4.39 8.77 3.61
CA GLN A 168 3.18 9.38 3.09
C GLN A 168 3.10 9.22 1.57
N LYS A 169 1.97 8.71 1.10
CA LYS A 169 1.61 8.64 -0.32
C LYS A 169 0.18 9.12 -0.50
N ASP A 170 -0.23 9.25 -1.74
CA ASP A 170 -1.61 9.57 -2.09
C ASP A 170 -2.05 8.80 -3.33
N LEU A 171 -3.37 8.71 -3.50
CA LEU A 171 -4.01 8.26 -4.73
C LEU A 171 -5.27 9.09 -5.01
N PRO A 172 -5.64 9.31 -6.28
CA PRO A 172 -6.90 9.95 -6.64
C PRO A 172 -8.09 9.18 -6.09
N ILE A 173 -9.13 9.87 -5.64
CA ILE A 173 -10.33 9.25 -5.07
C ILE A 173 -11.00 8.28 -6.04
N LYS A 174 -10.94 8.58 -7.34
CA LYS A 174 -11.42 7.70 -8.42
C LYS A 174 -10.73 6.33 -8.40
N LYS A 175 -9.42 6.28 -8.13
CA LYS A 175 -8.70 5.01 -7.97
C LYS A 175 -9.03 4.36 -6.62
N ALA A 176 -9.13 5.15 -5.55
CA ALA A 176 -9.44 4.66 -4.21
C ALA A 176 -10.81 3.96 -4.11
N GLN A 177 -11.78 4.35 -4.94
CA GLN A 177 -13.11 3.74 -5.02
C GLN A 177 -13.15 2.43 -5.83
N ARG A 178 -12.06 2.03 -6.48
CA ARG A 178 -12.04 0.84 -7.32
C ARG A 178 -12.13 -0.44 -6.47
N PRO A 179 -12.88 -1.46 -6.93
CA PRO A 179 -13.19 -2.65 -6.13
C PRO A 179 -11.97 -3.49 -5.76
N GLU A 180 -10.86 -3.34 -6.50
CA GLU A 180 -9.61 -4.03 -6.22
C GLU A 180 -8.73 -3.37 -5.15
N VAL A 181 -9.00 -2.12 -4.74
CA VAL A 181 -8.18 -1.42 -3.74
C VAL A 181 -8.60 -1.83 -2.34
N LEU A 182 -7.66 -2.36 -1.55
CA LEU A 182 -7.93 -2.98 -0.25
C LEU A 182 -7.11 -2.35 0.88
N LEU A 183 -7.69 -2.35 2.07
CA LEU A 183 -6.95 -2.39 3.33
C LEU A 183 -6.74 -3.85 3.70
N ALA A 184 -5.58 -4.39 3.36
CA ALA A 184 -5.25 -5.80 3.52
C ALA A 184 -4.59 -6.06 4.88
N TRP A 185 -4.96 -7.18 5.50
CA TRP A 185 -4.29 -7.72 6.71
C TRP A 185 -3.84 -9.17 6.54
N LYS A 186 -4.06 -9.76 5.36
CA LYS A 186 -3.50 -11.05 4.97
C LYS A 186 -2.90 -11.00 3.57
N ILE A 187 -1.87 -11.82 3.38
CA ILE A 187 -1.24 -12.11 2.10
C ILE A 187 -1.11 -13.63 1.96
N ASN A 188 -1.53 -14.19 0.83
CA ASN A 188 -1.49 -15.63 0.55
C ASN A 188 -2.16 -16.50 1.64
N GLY A 189 -3.24 -16.01 2.26
CA GLY A 189 -3.99 -16.70 3.31
C GLY A 189 -3.50 -16.45 4.75
N GLU A 190 -2.26 -16.00 4.90
CA GLU A 190 -1.60 -15.75 6.18
C GLU A 190 -1.68 -14.27 6.61
N PRO A 191 -1.72 -13.97 7.92
CA PRO A 191 -1.57 -12.60 8.41
C PRO A 191 -0.31 -11.91 7.86
N LEU A 192 -0.39 -10.59 7.62
CA LEU A 192 0.80 -9.83 7.24
C LEU A 192 1.85 -9.88 8.34
N SER A 193 3.08 -10.24 7.99
CA SER A 193 4.23 -10.07 8.89
C SER A 193 4.53 -8.57 9.12
N LYS A 194 5.36 -8.29 10.13
CA LYS A 194 5.92 -6.95 10.39
C LYS A 194 6.48 -6.33 9.11
N GLU A 195 7.33 -7.06 8.40
CA GLU A 195 8.04 -6.61 7.20
C GLU A 195 7.12 -6.32 6.02
N ARG A 196 6.00 -7.04 5.97
CA ARG A 196 4.92 -6.89 4.98
C ARG A 196 3.98 -5.74 5.29
N GLY A 197 4.18 -5.03 6.39
CA GLY A 197 3.36 -3.90 6.80
C GLY A 197 2.20 -4.29 7.71
N GLY A 198 2.31 -5.41 8.42
CA GLY A 198 1.33 -5.83 9.41
C GLY A 198 1.14 -4.80 10.53
N PRO A 199 -0.06 -4.69 11.12
CA PRO A 199 -1.19 -5.58 10.90
C PRO A 199 -2.01 -5.25 9.65
N VAL A 200 -1.90 -4.04 9.10
CA VAL A 200 -2.70 -3.57 7.96
C VAL A 200 -1.85 -2.73 7.01
N ARG A 201 -2.02 -2.97 5.71
CA ARG A 201 -1.47 -2.12 4.65
C ARG A 201 -2.54 -1.72 3.65
N LEU A 202 -2.34 -0.58 3.00
CA LEU A 202 -3.02 -0.27 1.75
C LEU A 202 -2.43 -1.15 0.63
N VAL A 203 -3.29 -1.66 -0.25
CA VAL A 203 -2.92 -2.37 -1.48
C VAL A 203 -3.68 -1.74 -2.64
N VAL A 204 -2.94 -1.33 -3.67
CA VAL A 204 -3.50 -0.68 -4.87
C VAL A 204 -3.13 -1.49 -6.12
N PRO A 205 -3.90 -2.55 -6.47
CA PRO A 205 -3.58 -3.39 -7.61
C PRO A 205 -3.53 -2.60 -8.93
N GLY A 206 -2.60 -2.99 -9.81
CA GLY A 206 -2.30 -2.29 -11.06
C GLY A 206 -1.35 -1.11 -10.91
N TRP A 207 -1.04 -0.69 -9.67
CA TRP A 207 -0.09 0.39 -9.39
C TRP A 207 1.19 -0.15 -8.76
N PHE A 208 2.30 0.56 -8.95
CA PHE A 208 3.57 0.22 -8.31
C PHE A 208 3.42 0.22 -6.79
N GLY A 209 4.14 -0.70 -6.14
CA GLY A 209 4.04 -0.99 -4.70
C GLY A 209 4.38 0.17 -3.78
N THR A 210 5.05 1.23 -4.29
CA THR A 210 5.23 2.51 -3.57
C THR A 210 3.88 3.09 -3.13
N ASN A 211 2.80 2.89 -3.88
CA ASN A 211 1.46 3.39 -3.55
C ASN A 211 0.68 2.47 -2.60
N SER A 212 1.28 1.38 -2.14
CA SER A 212 0.68 0.40 -1.23
C SER A 212 1.27 0.54 0.18
N THR A 213 0.91 1.65 0.86
CA THR A 213 1.44 2.07 2.17
C THR A 213 1.34 0.98 3.22
N LYS A 214 2.49 0.66 3.85
CA LYS A 214 2.61 -0.35 4.91
C LYS A 214 2.38 0.27 6.29
N TRP A 215 2.04 -0.57 7.28
CA TRP A 215 1.76 -0.13 8.64
C TRP A 215 0.76 1.02 8.68
N LEU A 216 -0.28 0.92 7.85
CA LEU A 216 -1.22 2.01 7.59
C LEU A 216 -1.90 2.43 8.89
N CYS A 217 -1.91 3.73 9.18
CA CYS A 217 -2.56 4.27 10.37
C CYS A 217 -3.52 5.43 10.07
N ARG A 218 -3.42 6.08 8.90
CA ARG A 218 -4.29 7.19 8.54
C ARG A 218 -4.64 7.22 7.06
N LEU A 219 -5.89 7.60 6.79
CA LEU A 219 -6.40 7.98 5.48
C LEU A 219 -7.01 9.37 5.58
N SER A 220 -6.43 10.37 4.92
CA SER A 220 -6.93 11.74 4.95
C SER A 220 -7.40 12.16 3.57
N LEU A 221 -8.66 12.57 3.44
CA LEU A 221 -9.19 13.06 2.17
C LEU A 221 -8.82 14.52 1.98
N GLN A 222 -8.25 14.85 0.83
CA GLN A 222 -7.63 16.15 0.58
C GLN A 222 -7.89 16.63 -0.84
N GLU A 223 -7.88 17.94 -1.04
CA GLU A 223 -8.05 18.56 -2.35
C GLU A 223 -6.79 18.43 -3.21
N THR A 224 -5.62 18.36 -2.56
CA THR A 224 -4.31 18.37 -3.23
C THR A 224 -3.51 17.10 -2.94
N ARG A 225 -2.40 16.94 -3.67
CA ARG A 225 -1.44 15.83 -3.53
C ARG A 225 -0.77 15.87 -2.16
N ALA A 226 -0.30 14.71 -1.67
CA ALA A 226 0.44 14.65 -0.43
C ALA A 226 1.79 15.39 -0.53
N PRO A 227 2.16 16.23 0.45
CA PRO A 227 3.40 17.00 0.42
C PRO A 227 4.65 16.20 0.83
N GLY A 228 4.48 15.01 1.40
CA GLY A 228 5.60 14.19 1.88
C GLY A 228 6.59 13.79 0.76
N PRO A 229 7.88 13.55 1.10
CA PRO A 229 8.94 13.36 0.11
C PRO A 229 8.69 12.18 -0.84
N PHE A 230 8.05 11.11 -0.36
CA PHE A 230 7.71 9.95 -1.19
C PHE A 230 6.57 10.20 -2.20
N ALA A 231 5.76 11.22 -1.99
CA ALA A 231 4.69 11.62 -2.89
C ALA A 231 5.10 12.79 -3.81
N ALA A 232 5.79 13.78 -3.26
CA ALA A 232 6.11 15.04 -3.94
C ALA A 232 7.48 15.06 -4.63
N VAL A 233 8.45 14.22 -4.20
CA VAL A 233 9.83 14.27 -4.71
C VAL A 233 10.24 12.92 -5.31
N LEU A 234 10.44 11.89 -4.49
CA LEU A 234 11.14 10.65 -4.82
C LEU A 234 10.49 9.80 -5.92
N TYR A 235 9.18 9.58 -5.84
CA TYR A 235 8.45 8.71 -6.78
C TYR A 235 7.70 9.53 -7.83
N ASN A 236 8.45 10.41 -8.50
CA ASN A 236 8.00 11.13 -9.69
C ASN A 236 8.99 10.86 -10.83
N GLU A 237 8.46 10.61 -12.01
CA GLU A 237 9.22 10.31 -13.21
C GLU A 237 8.86 11.30 -14.32
N LYS A 238 9.72 11.40 -15.34
CA LYS A 238 9.36 12.15 -16.54
C LYS A 238 8.17 11.48 -17.20
N ASP A 239 7.16 12.28 -17.57
CA ASP A 239 5.99 11.78 -18.26
C ASP A 239 6.41 11.22 -19.62
N PRO A 240 6.28 9.90 -19.87
CA PRO A 240 6.66 9.30 -21.16
C PRO A 240 5.83 9.84 -22.31
N ALA A 241 4.64 10.39 -22.02
CA ALA A 241 3.77 11.01 -22.99
C ALA A 241 4.10 12.50 -23.25
N ASP A 242 5.08 13.08 -22.56
CA ASP A 242 5.55 14.45 -22.81
C ASP A 242 6.75 14.45 -23.79
N PRO A 243 6.57 14.89 -25.05
CA PRO A 243 7.66 14.97 -26.02
C PRO A 243 8.77 15.94 -25.59
N GLY A 244 8.45 16.92 -24.73
CA GLY A 244 9.41 17.90 -24.20
C GLY A 244 10.28 17.34 -23.08
N GLY A 245 9.88 16.23 -22.44
CA GLY A 245 10.61 15.60 -21.34
C GLY A 245 10.81 16.51 -20.12
N VAL A 246 9.92 17.48 -19.92
CA VAL A 246 9.93 18.47 -18.82
C VAL A 246 8.90 18.11 -17.77
N LYS A 247 7.72 17.64 -18.20
CA LYS A 247 6.61 17.31 -17.32
C LYS A 247 6.97 16.09 -16.49
N MET A 248 6.83 16.23 -15.18
CA MET A 248 6.91 15.12 -14.25
C MET A 248 5.51 14.59 -13.97
N ARG A 249 5.40 13.27 -13.81
CA ARG A 249 4.19 12.60 -13.33
C ARG A 249 4.50 11.72 -12.11
N PRO A 250 3.52 11.45 -11.25
CA PRO A 250 3.71 10.50 -10.16
C PRO A 250 3.84 9.09 -10.71
N VAL A 251 4.70 8.29 -10.06
CA VAL A 251 4.79 6.86 -10.32
C VAL A 251 3.56 6.17 -9.74
N TRP A 252 2.58 5.89 -10.60
CA TRP A 252 1.31 5.25 -10.25
C TRP A 252 1.16 3.90 -10.93
N GLU A 253 0.66 3.88 -12.16
CA GLU A 253 0.32 2.67 -12.91
C GLU A 253 1.57 1.90 -13.33
N VAL A 254 1.46 0.57 -13.29
CA VAL A 254 2.51 -0.31 -13.80
C VAL A 254 2.34 -0.43 -15.31
N GLU A 255 3.42 -0.16 -16.03
CA GLU A 255 3.47 -0.30 -17.49
C GLU A 255 3.49 -1.77 -17.92
N VAL A 256 2.95 -2.04 -19.11
CA VAL A 256 2.96 -3.39 -19.70
C VAL A 256 4.40 -3.87 -19.83
N ASN A 257 4.69 -5.03 -19.25
CA ASN A 257 6.00 -5.65 -19.31
C ASN A 257 5.89 -7.18 -19.37
N SER A 258 6.98 -7.83 -19.76
CA SER A 258 7.07 -9.30 -19.80
C SER A 258 8.48 -9.76 -19.44
N MET A 259 8.59 -11.03 -19.07
CA MET A 259 9.83 -11.65 -18.63
C MET A 259 9.85 -13.11 -19.04
N VAL A 260 10.94 -13.57 -19.67
CA VAL A 260 11.15 -14.98 -19.99
C VAL A 260 11.62 -15.69 -18.73
N THR A 261 10.82 -16.63 -18.22
CA THR A 261 11.17 -17.45 -17.04
C THR A 261 11.75 -18.81 -17.42
N LYS A 262 11.46 -19.30 -18.63
CA LYS A 262 12.05 -20.53 -19.18
C LYS A 262 12.26 -20.42 -20.70
N PRO A 263 13.38 -20.92 -21.25
CA PRO A 263 14.52 -21.50 -20.53
C PRO A 263 15.31 -20.45 -19.72
N ALA A 264 16.21 -20.90 -18.84
CA ALA A 264 17.14 -19.97 -18.18
C ALA A 264 18.09 -19.35 -19.21
N ASP A 265 18.61 -18.16 -18.90
CA ASP A 265 19.61 -17.53 -19.75
C ASP A 265 20.81 -18.47 -19.96
N SER A 266 21.29 -18.55 -21.21
CA SER A 266 22.36 -19.47 -21.63
C SER A 266 22.09 -20.97 -21.44
N ALA A 267 20.85 -21.40 -21.19
CA ALA A 267 20.54 -22.82 -21.08
C ALA A 267 20.69 -23.54 -22.44
N VAL A 268 21.40 -24.67 -22.43
CA VAL A 268 21.48 -25.57 -23.58
C VAL A 268 20.24 -26.46 -23.60
N ILE A 269 19.42 -26.32 -24.63
CA ILE A 269 18.21 -27.13 -24.84
C ILE A 269 18.38 -28.01 -26.07
N SER A 270 17.77 -29.19 -26.07
CA SER A 270 17.76 -30.08 -27.24
C SER A 270 16.94 -29.45 -28.37
N ALA A 271 17.41 -29.58 -29.61
CA ALA A 271 16.60 -29.24 -30.78
C ALA A 271 15.31 -30.09 -30.79
N GLY A 272 14.18 -29.47 -31.10
CA GLY A 272 12.92 -30.20 -31.27
C GLY A 272 12.94 -31.06 -32.53
N ASN A 273 12.19 -32.18 -32.52
CA ASN A 273 11.87 -32.95 -33.73
C ASN A 273 10.84 -32.23 -34.59
#